data_AF-A0A7K4CK72-F1
#
_entry.id   AF-A0A7K4CK72-F1
#
_cell.length_a   1.000
_cell.length_b   1.000
_cell.length_c   1.000
_cell.angle_alpha   90.00
_cell.angle_beta   90.00
_cell.angle_gamma   90.00
#
_symmetry.space_group_name_H-M   'P 1'
#
loop_
_entity.id
_entity.type
_entity.pdbx_description
1 polymer ?
#
loop_
_entity_poly.entity_id
_entity_poly.type
_entity_poly.pdbx_seq_one_letter_code
_entity_poly.pdbx_strand_id
1 'polypeptide(L)'
;MNLLGHDIFEAYMLICLVAILLLGGTLHVMYLKMIESMVLRTEESDFNLGDLMRSMHISQGSNFNIMMILSWSLLFVALAFLYLLTPSIFPEWNYFKIPRVASLDWGFAIFGVAALIPGALISIFVPKVYSYYLIHKRLKAIAAATPVLLLGSIICSMHLGIIYPTSNPFFWNLGYMMLAAAAVLMILPISIGFLEAWRQ
;
A
#
# COMPACT_ATOMS: atom_id res chain seq x y z
N MET A 1 0.13 -22.11 25.12
CA MET A 1 0.53 -20.86 24.44
C MET A 1 -0.76 -20.17 24.02
N ASN A 2 -1.03 -18.95 24.51
CA ASN A 2 -2.35 -18.29 24.41
C ASN A 2 -2.74 -18.05 22.94
N LEU A 3 -3.64 -18.87 22.40
CA LEU A 3 -4.30 -18.66 21.09
C LEU A 3 -4.95 -17.27 21.02
N LEU A 4 -5.53 -16.81 22.13
CA LEU A 4 -6.13 -15.46 22.23
C LEU A 4 -5.15 -14.30 22.01
N GLY A 5 -3.84 -14.48 22.24
CA GLY A 5 -2.86 -13.40 22.10
C GLY A 5 -2.37 -13.20 20.67
N HIS A 6 -2.41 -14.25 19.84
CA HIS A 6 -1.86 -14.23 18.48
C HIS A 6 -2.85 -13.58 17.50
N ASP A 7 -4.13 -14.00 17.56
CA ASP A 7 -5.21 -13.47 16.72
C ASP A 7 -5.42 -11.96 16.93
N ILE A 8 -5.24 -11.50 18.17
CA ILE A 8 -5.34 -10.09 18.54
C ILE A 8 -4.18 -9.28 17.94
N PHE A 9 -2.96 -9.81 17.95
CA PHE A 9 -1.79 -9.12 17.41
C PHE A 9 -1.89 -8.93 15.88
N GLU A 10 -2.36 -9.95 15.18
CA GLU A 10 -2.60 -9.94 13.73
C GLU A 10 -3.63 -8.90 13.31
N ALA A 11 -4.74 -8.83 14.05
CA ALA A 11 -5.76 -7.82 13.88
C ALA A 11 -5.19 -6.41 14.13
N TYR A 12 -4.37 -6.21 15.17
CA TYR A 12 -3.71 -4.93 15.41
C TYR A 12 -2.77 -4.53 14.28
N MET A 13 -1.99 -5.47 13.73
CA MET A 13 -1.12 -5.16 12.59
C MET A 13 -1.92 -4.76 11.35
N LEU A 14 -3.09 -5.37 11.12
CA LEU A 14 -3.99 -4.98 10.03
C LEU A 14 -4.54 -3.57 10.26
N ILE A 15 -5.01 -3.30 11.48
CA ILE A 15 -5.52 -1.99 11.88
C ILE A 15 -4.42 -0.92 11.70
N CYS A 16 -3.19 -1.20 12.14
CA CYS A 16 -2.05 -0.30 11.95
C CYS A 16 -1.77 -0.03 10.47
N LEU A 17 -1.80 -1.06 9.61
CA LEU A 17 -1.59 -0.89 8.18
C LEU A 17 -2.72 -0.07 7.53
N VAL A 18 -3.97 -0.36 7.87
CA VAL A 18 -5.12 0.43 7.43
C VAL A 18 -4.99 1.87 7.91
N ALA A 19 -4.57 2.10 9.15
CA ALA A 19 -4.34 3.43 9.70
C ALA A 19 -3.24 4.19 8.95
N ILE A 20 -2.13 3.54 8.57
CA ILE A 20 -1.06 4.14 7.75
C ILE A 20 -1.60 4.57 6.38
N LEU A 21 -2.39 3.71 5.72
CA LEU A 21 -2.96 4.03 4.40
C LEU A 21 -4.00 5.15 4.49
N LEU A 22 -4.87 5.11 5.50
CA LEU A 22 -5.85 6.17 5.77
C LEU A 22 -5.16 7.49 6.08
N LEU A 23 -4.06 7.47 6.85
CA LEU A 23 -3.25 8.65 7.11
C LEU A 23 -2.69 9.26 5.82
N GLY A 24 -2.20 8.43 4.89
CA GLY A 24 -1.79 8.91 3.57
C GLY A 24 -2.93 9.59 2.81
N GLY A 25 -4.13 9.00 2.84
CA GLY A 25 -5.32 9.57 2.21
C GLY A 25 -5.77 10.89 2.86
N THR A 26 -5.80 10.96 4.19
CA THR A 26 -6.18 12.18 4.91
C THR A 26 -5.17 13.30 4.68
N LEU A 27 -3.88 13.01 4.73
CA LEU A 27 -2.82 13.98 4.40
C LEU A 27 -2.95 14.49 2.98
N HIS A 28 -3.31 13.63 2.01
CA HIS A 28 -3.56 14.06 0.64
C HIS A 28 -4.74 15.03 0.54
N VAL A 29 -5.87 14.71 1.17
CA VAL A 29 -7.05 15.58 1.18
C VAL A 29 -6.77 16.91 1.90
N MET A 30 -6.09 16.86 3.05
CA MET A 30 -5.71 18.06 3.80
C MET A 30 -4.76 18.94 3.01
N TYR A 31 -3.78 18.34 2.31
CA TYR A 31 -2.87 19.05 1.42
C TYR A 31 -3.64 19.84 0.36
N LEU A 32 -4.56 19.19 -0.37
CA LEU A 32 -5.33 19.86 -1.44
C LEU A 32 -6.18 21.01 -0.90
N LYS A 33 -6.88 20.79 0.22
CA LYS A 33 -7.67 21.85 0.87
C LYS A 33 -6.82 23.03 1.34
N MET A 34 -5.62 22.75 1.84
CA MET A 34 -4.69 23.78 2.29
C MET A 34 -4.23 24.64 1.12
N ILE A 35 -3.79 24.04 0.01
CA ILE A 35 -3.40 24.80 -1.19
C ILE A 35 -4.58 25.60 -1.74
N GLU A 36 -5.76 25.00 -1.87
CA GLU A 36 -6.99 25.69 -2.29
C GLU A 36 -7.27 26.91 -1.42
N SER A 37 -7.21 26.76 -0.09
CA SER A 37 -7.45 27.87 0.84
C SER A 37 -6.40 28.99 0.75
N MET A 38 -5.15 28.68 0.39
CA MET A 38 -4.09 29.69 0.20
C MET A 38 -4.29 30.49 -1.08
N VAL A 39 -4.69 29.82 -2.16
CA VAL A 39 -4.99 30.47 -3.45
C VAL A 39 -6.21 31.37 -3.31
N LEU A 40 -7.30 30.88 -2.70
CA LEU A 40 -8.53 31.66 -2.47
C LEU A 40 -8.30 32.94 -1.63
N ARG A 41 -7.27 32.99 -0.80
CA ARG A 41 -6.92 34.20 -0.03
C ARG A 41 -6.19 35.26 -0.85
N THR A 42 -5.62 34.87 -1.98
CA THR A 42 -4.74 35.71 -2.81
C THR A 42 -5.42 36.12 -4.11
N GLU A 43 -6.49 35.45 -4.51
CA GLU A 43 -7.19 35.73 -5.77
C GLU A 43 -8.21 36.88 -5.63
N GLU A 44 -8.15 37.83 -6.56
CA GLU A 44 -9.12 38.93 -6.68
C GLU A 44 -10.24 38.64 -7.70
N SER A 45 -10.20 37.48 -8.38
CA SER A 45 -11.08 37.11 -9.51
C SER A 45 -11.78 35.76 -9.32
N ASP A 46 -12.61 35.35 -10.30
CA ASP A 46 -13.36 34.09 -10.29
C ASP A 46 -12.43 32.85 -10.22
N PHE A 47 -12.42 32.19 -9.05
CA PHE A 47 -11.66 30.97 -8.79
C PHE A 47 -12.28 29.74 -9.45
N ASN A 48 -11.47 28.91 -10.13
CA ASN A 48 -11.86 27.59 -10.63
C ASN A 48 -10.93 26.49 -10.12
N LEU A 49 -11.46 25.60 -9.26
CA LEU A 49 -10.72 24.47 -8.71
C LEU A 49 -10.13 23.54 -9.79
N GLY A 50 -10.83 23.36 -10.91
CA GLY A 50 -10.36 22.52 -12.02
C GLY A 50 -9.08 23.07 -12.66
N ASP A 51 -8.96 24.38 -12.77
CA ASP A 51 -7.77 25.03 -13.34
C ASP A 51 -6.61 25.02 -12.34
N LEU A 52 -6.88 25.19 -11.04
CA LEU A 52 -5.89 24.97 -9.98
C LEU A 52 -5.32 23.55 -10.01
N MET A 53 -6.20 22.53 -10.09
CA MET A 53 -5.76 21.13 -10.13
C MET A 53 -4.93 20.82 -11.38
N ARG A 54 -5.24 21.45 -12.53
CA ARG A 54 -4.44 21.31 -13.75
C ARG A 54 -3.08 21.99 -13.64
N SER A 55 -3.01 23.18 -13.03
CA SER A 55 -1.75 23.92 -12.90
C SER A 55 -0.78 23.27 -11.91
N MET A 56 -1.31 22.61 -10.87
CA MET A 56 -0.50 21.85 -9.91
C MET A 56 -0.01 20.49 -10.43
N HIS A 57 -0.46 20.04 -11.60
CA HIS A 57 -0.11 18.72 -12.11
C HIS A 57 1.36 18.67 -12.56
N ILE A 58 2.17 17.88 -11.85
CA ILE A 58 3.59 17.67 -12.15
C ILE A 58 3.80 16.23 -12.65
N SER A 59 4.36 16.10 -13.85
CA SER A 59 4.76 14.80 -14.38
C SER A 59 5.92 14.21 -13.58
N GLN A 60 5.73 13.02 -13.01
CA GLN A 60 6.74 12.35 -12.19
C GLN A 60 7.73 11.48 -12.98
N GLY A 61 7.52 11.33 -14.29
CA GLY A 61 8.27 10.43 -15.15
C GLY A 61 7.74 8.98 -15.12
N SER A 62 7.85 8.29 -16.26
CA SER A 62 7.27 6.95 -16.47
C SER A 62 7.74 5.92 -15.44
N ASN A 63 9.06 5.89 -15.15
CA ASN A 63 9.64 4.88 -14.26
C ASN A 63 9.06 4.94 -12.84
N PHE A 64 8.89 6.15 -12.30
CA PHE A 64 8.30 6.32 -10.97
C PHE A 64 6.83 5.92 -10.96
N ASN A 65 6.07 6.32 -11.97
CA ASN A 65 4.65 5.95 -12.07
C ASN A 65 4.45 4.44 -12.16
N ILE A 66 5.21 3.75 -13.03
CA ILE A 66 5.16 2.29 -13.16
C ILE A 66 5.49 1.61 -11.83
N MET A 67 6.53 2.09 -11.15
CA MET A 67 6.95 1.55 -9.86
C MET A 67 5.89 1.72 -8.77
N MET A 68 5.20 2.86 -8.72
CA MET A 68 4.13 3.08 -7.75
C MET A 68 2.88 2.26 -8.11
N ILE A 69 2.51 2.16 -9.39
CA ILE A 69 1.44 1.27 -9.86
C ILE A 69 1.72 -0.17 -9.46
N LEU A 70 2.94 -0.65 -9.72
CA LEU A 70 3.39 -1.98 -9.33
C LEU A 70 3.33 -2.16 -7.81
N SER A 71 3.80 -1.18 -7.04
CA SER A 71 3.78 -1.23 -5.57
C SER A 71 2.36 -1.33 -5.02
N TRP A 72 1.43 -0.52 -5.52
CA TRP A 72 0.02 -0.60 -5.12
C TRP A 72 -0.58 -1.95 -5.49
N SER A 73 -0.27 -2.49 -6.66
CA SER A 73 -0.75 -3.84 -7.05
C SER A 73 -0.18 -4.93 -6.14
N LEU A 74 1.12 -4.89 -5.87
CA LEU A 74 1.81 -5.85 -5.00
C LEU A 74 1.37 -5.73 -3.53
N LEU A 75 0.95 -4.55 -3.05
CA LEU A 75 0.42 -4.37 -1.71
C LEU A 75 -0.81 -5.25 -1.46
N PHE A 76 -1.74 -5.32 -2.41
CA PHE A 76 -2.91 -6.19 -2.30
C PHE A 76 -2.57 -7.67 -2.35
N VAL A 77 -1.60 -8.05 -3.19
CA VAL A 77 -1.10 -9.42 -3.24
C VAL A 77 -0.44 -9.79 -1.91
N ALA A 78 0.42 -8.93 -1.37
CA ALA A 78 1.09 -9.13 -0.09
C ALA A 78 0.09 -9.25 1.06
N LEU A 79 -0.96 -8.41 1.09
CA LEU A 79 -2.05 -8.51 2.06
C LEU A 79 -2.82 -9.82 1.92
N ALA A 80 -3.25 -10.17 0.71
CA ALA A 80 -3.98 -11.41 0.47
C ALA A 80 -3.15 -12.63 0.88
N PHE A 81 -1.86 -12.65 0.54
CA PHE A 81 -0.98 -13.76 0.89
C PHE A 81 -0.75 -13.80 2.39
N LEU A 82 -0.39 -12.69 3.03
CA LEU A 82 -0.12 -12.71 4.46
C LEU A 82 -1.36 -13.11 5.26
N TYR A 83 -2.53 -12.53 4.98
CA TYR A 83 -3.73 -12.71 5.79
C TYR A 83 -4.60 -13.92 5.40
N LEU A 84 -4.65 -14.28 4.12
CA LEU A 84 -5.53 -15.35 3.64
C LEU A 84 -4.76 -16.62 3.29
N LEU A 85 -3.47 -16.58 2.97
CA LEU A 85 -2.70 -17.82 2.80
C LEU A 85 -2.27 -18.40 4.15
N THR A 86 -1.94 -17.55 5.12
CA THR A 86 -1.48 -17.98 6.45
C THR A 86 -2.67 -18.35 7.34
N PRO A 87 -2.83 -19.62 7.72
CA PRO A 87 -4.05 -20.11 8.37
C PRO A 87 -4.16 -19.74 9.85
N SER A 88 -3.09 -19.25 10.47
CA SER A 88 -3.16 -18.69 11.82
C SER A 88 -3.93 -17.37 11.88
N ILE A 89 -3.96 -16.61 10.78
CA ILE A 89 -4.44 -15.22 10.77
C ILE A 89 -5.96 -15.14 10.60
N PHE A 90 -6.47 -15.56 9.43
CA PHE A 90 -7.90 -15.66 9.19
C PHE A 90 -8.28 -17.09 8.83
N PRO A 91 -8.43 -17.98 9.84
CA PRO A 91 -8.68 -19.40 9.61
C PRO A 91 -9.97 -19.66 8.81
N GLU A 92 -11.00 -18.83 9.00
CA GLU A 92 -12.29 -18.97 8.28
C GLU A 92 -12.21 -18.49 6.82
N TRP A 93 -11.31 -17.57 6.51
CA TRP A 93 -11.15 -16.98 5.17
C TRP A 93 -9.89 -17.50 4.47
N ASN A 94 -9.29 -18.55 5.01
CA ASN A 94 -8.03 -19.06 4.53
C ASN A 94 -8.16 -19.69 3.13
N TYR A 95 -7.15 -19.51 2.29
CA TYR A 95 -7.06 -20.06 0.94
C TYR A 95 -7.32 -21.57 0.89
N PHE A 96 -6.82 -22.34 1.87
CA PHE A 96 -7.01 -23.78 1.93
C PHE A 96 -8.47 -24.20 2.25
N LYS A 97 -9.33 -23.25 2.67
CA LYS A 97 -10.79 -23.47 2.83
C LYS A 97 -11.55 -23.44 1.51
N ILE A 98 -10.88 -23.20 0.38
CA ILE A 98 -11.44 -23.32 -0.97
C ILE A 98 -10.76 -24.49 -1.70
N PRO A 99 -11.11 -25.76 -1.38
CA PRO A 99 -10.35 -26.93 -1.84
C PRO A 99 -10.28 -27.02 -3.37
N ARG A 100 -11.35 -26.59 -4.06
CA ARG A 100 -11.42 -26.61 -5.53
C ARG A 100 -10.36 -25.74 -6.20
N VAL A 101 -9.96 -24.64 -5.57
CA VAL A 101 -8.90 -23.76 -6.08
C VAL A 101 -7.56 -24.20 -5.52
N ALA A 102 -7.51 -24.52 -4.23
CA ALA A 102 -6.30 -24.92 -3.52
C ALA A 102 -5.64 -26.21 -4.08
N SER A 103 -6.43 -27.12 -4.64
CA SER A 103 -5.95 -28.38 -5.22
C SER A 103 -5.54 -28.30 -6.70
N LEU A 104 -5.72 -27.15 -7.36
CA LEU A 104 -5.27 -26.98 -8.75
C LEU A 104 -3.75 -26.78 -8.79
N ASP A 105 -3.09 -27.32 -9.82
CA ASP A 105 -1.66 -27.09 -10.08
C ASP A 105 -1.31 -25.59 -10.17
N TRP A 106 -2.25 -24.79 -10.66
CA TRP A 106 -2.15 -23.33 -10.80
C TRP A 106 -2.93 -22.55 -9.74
N GLY A 107 -3.49 -23.21 -8.71
CA GLY A 107 -4.34 -22.58 -7.71
C GLY A 107 -3.69 -21.38 -7.04
N PHE A 108 -2.39 -21.50 -6.74
CA PHE A 108 -1.60 -20.45 -6.11
C PHE A 108 -1.45 -19.20 -7.01
N ALA A 109 -1.21 -19.42 -8.30
CA ALA A 109 -1.13 -18.34 -9.28
C ALA A 109 -2.49 -17.68 -9.48
N ILE A 110 -3.58 -18.47 -9.53
CA ILE A 110 -4.96 -17.96 -9.62
C ILE A 110 -5.28 -17.06 -8.41
N PHE A 111 -4.87 -17.47 -7.21
CA PHE A 111 -5.04 -16.66 -6.00
C PHE A 111 -4.29 -15.32 -6.07
N GLY A 112 -3.02 -15.35 -6.51
CA GLY A 112 -2.25 -14.13 -6.74
C GLY A 112 -2.87 -13.19 -7.78
N VAL A 113 -3.35 -13.74 -8.90
CA VAL A 113 -4.03 -12.96 -9.94
C VAL A 113 -5.35 -12.37 -9.44
N ALA A 114 -6.13 -13.13 -8.66
CA ALA A 114 -7.35 -12.61 -8.05
C ALA A 114 -7.06 -11.44 -7.09
N ALA A 115 -5.98 -11.53 -6.31
CA ALA A 115 -5.53 -10.46 -5.42
C ALA A 115 -5.02 -9.21 -6.17
N LEU A 116 -4.60 -9.33 -7.44
CA LEU A 116 -4.21 -8.18 -8.26
C LEU A 116 -5.39 -7.32 -8.71
N ILE A 117 -6.61 -7.87 -8.80
CA ILE A 117 -7.79 -7.14 -9.28
C ILE A 117 -8.05 -5.84 -8.50
N PRO A 118 -8.16 -5.85 -7.15
CA PRO A 118 -8.34 -4.60 -6.40
C PRO A 118 -7.14 -3.65 -6.55
N GLY A 119 -5.92 -4.20 -6.63
CA GLY A 119 -4.71 -3.42 -6.86
C GLY A 119 -4.70 -2.71 -8.22
N ALA A 120 -5.17 -3.36 -9.27
CA ALA A 120 -5.28 -2.79 -10.61
C ALA A 120 -6.31 -1.65 -10.65
N LEU A 121 -7.46 -1.80 -9.98
CA LEU A 121 -8.49 -0.77 -9.89
C LEU A 121 -7.96 0.50 -9.20
N ILE A 122 -7.25 0.34 -8.09
CA ILE A 122 -6.68 1.46 -7.34
C ILE A 122 -5.52 2.10 -8.11
N SER A 123 -4.73 1.30 -8.82
CA SER A 123 -3.61 1.75 -9.64
C SER A 123 -3.99 2.76 -10.73
N ILE A 124 -5.26 2.80 -11.16
CA ILE A 124 -5.76 3.81 -12.11
C ILE A 124 -5.66 5.24 -11.52
N PHE A 125 -5.81 5.38 -10.21
CA PHE A 125 -5.80 6.68 -9.52
C PHE A 125 -4.43 7.06 -8.99
N VAL A 126 -3.52 6.09 -8.84
CA VAL A 126 -2.18 6.26 -8.26
C VAL A 126 -1.34 7.34 -8.95
N PRO A 127 -1.19 7.36 -10.29
CA PRO A 127 -0.40 8.40 -10.95
C PRO A 127 -0.95 9.82 -10.71
N LYS A 128 -2.28 9.94 -10.57
CA LYS A 128 -2.92 11.24 -10.30
C LYS A 128 -2.55 11.73 -8.91
N VAL A 129 -2.57 10.87 -7.89
CA VAL A 129 -2.24 11.25 -6.51
C VAL A 129 -0.81 11.79 -6.41
N TYR A 130 0.18 11.07 -6.96
CA TYR A 130 1.58 11.50 -6.85
C TYR A 130 1.93 12.69 -7.74
N SER A 131 1.08 13.05 -8.70
CA SER A 131 1.33 14.19 -9.60
C SER A 131 1.25 15.55 -8.92
N TYR A 132 0.64 15.65 -7.73
CA TYR A 132 0.52 16.91 -7.00
C TYR A 132 1.70 17.23 -6.07
N TYR A 133 2.75 16.40 -6.09
CA TYR A 133 3.88 16.52 -5.16
C TYR A 133 5.20 16.71 -5.89
N LEU A 134 6.09 17.52 -5.33
CA LEU A 134 7.43 17.71 -5.86
C LEU A 134 8.37 16.60 -5.34
N ILE A 135 8.40 15.47 -6.05
CA ILE A 135 9.15 14.29 -5.61
C ILE A 135 10.58 14.33 -6.15
N HIS A 136 11.53 14.54 -5.23
CA HIS A 136 12.96 14.66 -5.56
C HIS A 136 13.59 13.30 -5.91
N LYS A 137 14.72 13.30 -6.64
CA LYS A 137 15.44 12.08 -7.07
C LYS A 137 15.75 11.13 -5.91
N ARG A 138 16.21 11.66 -4.77
CA ARG A 138 16.52 10.86 -3.57
C ARG A 138 15.29 10.12 -3.03
N LEU A 139 14.14 10.79 -3.01
CA LEU A 139 12.90 10.21 -2.52
C LEU A 139 12.36 9.14 -3.48
N LYS A 140 12.49 9.36 -4.81
CA LYS A 140 12.18 8.34 -5.81
C LYS A 140 13.05 7.09 -5.65
N ALA A 141 14.35 7.26 -5.36
CA ALA A 141 15.27 6.15 -5.13
C ALA A 141 14.90 5.36 -3.86
N ILE A 142 14.49 6.04 -2.78
CA ILE A 142 14.01 5.37 -1.56
C ILE A 142 12.71 4.61 -1.83
N ALA A 143 11.75 5.24 -2.52
CA ALA A 143 10.49 4.59 -2.91
C ALA A 143 10.67 3.39 -3.86
N ALA A 144 11.83 3.27 -4.52
CA ALA A 144 12.16 2.11 -5.34
C ALA A 144 12.43 0.83 -4.53
N ALA A 145 12.64 0.94 -3.22
CA ALA A 145 12.69 -0.22 -2.35
C ALA A 145 11.30 -0.85 -2.12
N THR A 146 10.20 -0.11 -2.36
CA THR A 146 8.84 -0.57 -2.05
C THR A 146 8.45 -1.89 -2.74
N PRO A 147 8.62 -2.07 -4.06
CA PRO A 147 8.30 -3.36 -4.70
C PRO A 147 9.11 -4.52 -4.12
N VAL A 148 10.39 -4.27 -3.80
CA VAL A 148 11.29 -5.30 -3.23
C VAL A 148 10.82 -5.74 -1.86
N LEU A 149 10.40 -4.80 -1.01
CA LEU A 149 9.83 -5.11 0.31
C LEU A 149 8.53 -5.90 0.19
N LEU A 150 7.65 -5.50 -0.73
CA LEU A 150 6.38 -6.22 -0.95
C LEU A 150 6.60 -7.64 -1.47
N LEU A 151 7.54 -7.83 -2.41
CA LEU A 151 7.94 -9.16 -2.86
C LEU A 151 8.52 -10.01 -1.72
N GLY A 152 9.35 -9.40 -0.86
CA GLY A 152 9.88 -10.08 0.32
C GLY A 152 8.78 -10.53 1.27
N SER A 153 7.76 -9.69 1.50
CA SER A 153 6.58 -10.04 2.31
C SER A 153 5.77 -11.18 1.69
N ILE A 154 5.56 -11.14 0.37
CA ILE A 154 4.92 -12.21 -0.38
C ILE A 154 5.69 -13.52 -0.18
N ILE A 155 7.01 -13.53 -0.43
CA ILE A 155 7.86 -14.72 -0.29
C ILE A 155 7.80 -15.30 1.12
N CYS A 156 7.86 -14.45 2.17
CA CYS A 156 7.71 -14.90 3.55
C CYS A 156 6.35 -15.58 3.78
N SER A 157 5.29 -15.01 3.22
CA SER A 157 3.93 -15.56 3.30
C SER A 157 3.81 -16.89 2.54
N MET A 158 4.43 -17.01 1.36
CA MET A 158 4.47 -18.27 0.60
C MET A 158 5.18 -19.36 1.41
N HIS A 159 6.32 -19.01 2.01
CA HIS A 159 7.10 -19.94 2.82
C HIS A 159 6.26 -20.45 3.98
N LEU A 160 5.60 -19.57 4.73
CA LEU A 160 4.69 -19.92 5.84
C LEU A 160 3.52 -20.79 5.38
N GLY A 161 2.96 -20.54 4.20
CA GLY A 161 1.89 -21.35 3.61
C GLY A 161 2.34 -22.77 3.23
N ILE A 162 3.60 -22.95 2.82
CA ILE A 162 4.16 -24.24 2.40
C ILE A 162 4.53 -25.13 3.60
N ILE A 163 5.05 -24.55 4.69
CA ILE A 163 5.47 -25.31 5.89
C ILE A 163 4.33 -25.60 6.88
N TYR A 164 3.08 -25.43 6.45
CA TYR A 164 1.88 -25.67 7.24
C TYR A 164 1.83 -27.12 7.81
N PRO A 165 1.40 -27.34 9.08
CA PRO A 165 0.82 -26.39 10.03
C PRO A 165 1.79 -25.64 10.94
N THR A 166 3.09 -25.75 10.73
CA THR A 166 4.07 -25.08 11.58
C THR A 166 4.37 -23.66 11.09
N SER A 167 4.13 -22.65 11.93
CA SER A 167 4.49 -21.26 11.63
C SER A 167 5.85 -20.91 12.23
N ASN A 168 6.80 -20.48 11.41
CA ASN A 168 8.08 -19.97 11.89
C ASN A 168 7.96 -18.47 12.27
N PRO A 169 8.14 -18.08 13.55
CA PRO A 169 7.98 -16.69 13.99
C PRO A 169 8.90 -15.69 13.27
N PHE A 170 10.06 -16.14 12.79
CA PHE A 170 11.01 -15.28 12.07
C PHE A 170 10.42 -14.77 10.76
N PHE A 171 9.96 -15.69 9.89
CA PHE A 171 9.36 -15.32 8.60
C PHE A 171 8.06 -14.56 8.77
N TRP A 172 7.32 -14.87 9.83
CA TRP A 172 6.10 -14.17 10.20
C TRP A 172 6.40 -12.69 10.52
N ASN A 173 7.30 -12.42 11.46
CA ASN A 173 7.69 -11.04 11.81
C ASN A 173 8.31 -10.29 10.63
N LEU A 174 9.17 -10.96 9.86
CA LEU A 174 9.82 -10.37 8.69
C LEU A 174 8.81 -9.96 7.62
N GLY A 175 7.82 -10.81 7.33
CA GLY A 175 6.76 -10.54 6.36
C GLY A 175 5.95 -9.30 6.74
N TYR A 176 5.59 -9.17 8.02
CA TYR A 176 4.90 -7.99 8.55
C TYR A 176 5.74 -6.72 8.53
N MET A 177 7.01 -6.80 8.94
CA MET A 177 7.92 -5.64 8.92
C MET A 177 8.13 -5.13 7.49
N MET A 178 8.32 -6.03 6.53
CA MET A 178 8.46 -5.66 5.11
C MET A 178 7.20 -5.00 4.57
N LEU A 179 6.02 -5.53 4.91
CA LEU A 179 4.73 -4.98 4.50
C LEU A 179 4.50 -3.57 5.10
N ALA A 180 4.74 -3.40 6.39
CA ALA A 180 4.58 -2.13 7.08
C ALA A 180 5.57 -1.07 6.56
N ALA A 181 6.84 -1.46 6.36
CA ALA A 181 7.85 -0.58 5.79
C ALA A 181 7.47 -0.14 4.37
N ALA A 182 6.97 -1.05 3.53
CA ALA A 182 6.47 -0.71 2.20
C ALA A 182 5.32 0.30 2.25
N ALA A 183 4.33 0.08 3.13
CA ALA A 183 3.20 1.00 3.29
C ALA A 183 3.66 2.41 3.68
N VAL A 184 4.64 2.52 4.60
CA VAL A 184 5.24 3.81 5.00
C VAL A 184 5.95 4.47 3.81
N LEU A 185 6.75 3.72 3.04
CA LEU A 185 7.45 4.27 1.87
C LEU A 185 6.49 4.74 0.78
N MET A 186 5.33 4.10 0.63
CA MET A 186 4.31 4.51 -0.33
C MET A 186 3.65 5.85 0.02
N ILE A 187 3.43 6.12 1.31
CA ILE A 187 2.85 7.40 1.75
C ILE A 187 3.89 8.51 1.93
N LEU A 188 5.18 8.17 2.01
CA LEU A 188 6.25 9.11 2.30
C LEU A 188 6.27 10.35 1.37
N PRO A 189 6.06 10.25 0.04
CA PRO A 189 6.00 11.44 -0.82
C PRO A 189 4.85 12.39 -0.48
N ILE A 190 3.71 11.84 -0.06
CA ILE A 190 2.53 12.60 0.37
C ILE A 190 2.85 13.33 1.68
N SER A 191 3.43 12.62 2.64
CA SER A 191 3.79 13.18 3.95
C SER A 191 4.81 14.31 3.85
N ILE A 192 5.85 14.14 3.03
CA ILE A 192 6.86 15.18 2.81
C ILE A 192 6.24 16.40 2.14
N GLY A 193 5.46 16.22 1.06
CA GLY A 193 4.82 17.32 0.37
C GLY A 193 3.83 18.09 1.24
N PHE A 194 3.09 17.39 2.11
CA PHE A 194 2.23 18.03 3.11
C PHE A 194 3.03 18.88 4.10
N LEU A 195 4.12 18.33 4.66
CA LEU A 195 4.97 19.05 5.62
C LEU A 195 5.66 20.27 5.00
N GLU A 196 6.06 20.19 3.74
CA GLU A 196 6.65 21.32 3.01
C GLU A 196 5.64 22.44 2.83
N ALA A 197 4.41 22.12 2.41
CA ALA A 197 3.37 23.13 2.23
C ALA A 197 2.84 23.70 3.55
N TRP A 198 2.86 22.93 4.65
CA TRP A 198 2.47 23.42 5.98
C TRP A 198 3.46 24.45 6.57
N ARG A 199 4.73 24.40 6.13
CA ARG A 199 5.79 25.31 6.61
C ARG A 199 5.80 26.66 5.90
N GLN A 200 5.08 26.78 4.79
CA GLN A 200 4.96 28.01 3.99
C GLN A 200 3.79 28.85 4.53
#